data_AF-A0A929AKG3-F1
#
_entry.id   AF-A0A929AKG3-F1
#
_cell.length_a   1.000
_cell.length_b   1.000
_cell.length_c   1.000
_cell.angle_alpha   90.00
_cell.angle_beta   90.00
_cell.angle_gamma   90.00
#
_symmetry.space_group_name_H-M   'P 1'
#
loop_
_entity.id
_entity.type
_entity.pdbx_description
1 polymer ?
#
loop_
_entity_poly.entity_id
_entity_poly.type
_entity_poly.pdbx_seq_one_letter_code
_entity_poly.pdbx_strand_id
1 'polypeptide(L)'
;MPILVAPMAFQCLAHSEGELATAKAADGVGAVMVLSTLATKSLEEVAQSRGDTPQWFQLYIHRDRALTRTLVERAEAAGFKALCLTVDAPVF
;
A
#
# COMPACT_ATOMS: atom_id res chain seq x y z
N MET A 1 6.54 -11.38 -12.59
CA MET A 1 6.39 -10.25 -13.54
C MET A 1 7.44 -9.18 -13.22
N PRO A 2 8.14 -8.54 -14.18
CA PRO A 2 9.10 -7.46 -13.91
C PRO A 2 8.44 -6.06 -13.85
N ILE A 3 7.18 -5.99 -13.41
CA ILE A 3 6.40 -4.76 -13.30
C ILE A 3 5.72 -4.76 -11.93
N LEU A 4 5.61 -3.59 -11.33
CA LEU A 4 4.86 -3.35 -10.11
C LEU A 4 3.86 -2.20 -10.31
N VAL A 5 2.83 -2.16 -9.48
CA VAL A 5 1.92 -1.01 -9.39
C VAL A 5 2.50 0.00 -8.42
N ALA A 6 2.80 1.20 -8.91
CA ALA A 6 3.34 2.30 -8.11
C ALA A 6 2.35 2.74 -7.01
N PRO A 7 2.83 3.26 -5.87
CA PRO A 7 1.96 3.74 -4.81
C PRO A 7 1.22 5.00 -5.26
N MET A 8 -0.11 4.95 -5.21
CA MET A 8 -1.02 6.06 -5.55
C MET A 8 -2.01 6.26 -4.41
N ALA A 9 -2.16 7.49 -3.96
CA ALA A 9 -3.11 7.88 -2.93
C ALA A 9 -4.54 7.94 -3.47
N PHE A 10 -5.52 7.79 -2.58
CA PHE A 10 -6.93 8.09 -2.82
C PHE A 10 -7.56 7.44 -4.07
N GLN A 11 -7.37 6.13 -4.28
CA GLN A 11 -7.87 5.46 -5.49
C GLN A 11 -9.40 5.43 -5.56
N CYS A 12 -10.10 5.63 -4.44
CA CYS A 12 -11.55 5.81 -4.43
C CYS A 12 -12.04 7.06 -5.17
N LEU A 13 -11.16 8.02 -5.50
CA LEU A 13 -11.48 9.12 -6.40
C LEU A 13 -11.72 8.66 -7.84
N ALA A 14 -11.11 7.53 -8.25
CA ALA A 14 -11.26 6.96 -9.58
C ALA A 14 -12.37 5.88 -9.63
N HIS A 15 -12.47 5.03 -8.61
CA HIS A 15 -13.45 3.95 -8.56
C HIS A 15 -13.81 3.57 -7.13
N SER A 16 -15.08 3.25 -6.83
CA SER A 16 -15.55 2.99 -5.45
C SER A 16 -14.82 1.84 -4.73
N GLU A 17 -14.37 0.83 -5.46
CA GLU A 17 -13.56 -0.27 -4.90
C GLU A 17 -12.11 0.15 -4.56
N GLY A 18 -11.61 1.23 -5.17
CA GLY A 18 -10.31 1.82 -4.90
C GLY A 18 -9.17 0.80 -4.92
N GLU A 19 -8.36 0.83 -3.87
CA GLU A 19 -7.16 0.00 -3.74
C GLU A 19 -7.46 -1.51 -3.73
N LEU A 20 -8.69 -1.94 -3.38
CA LEU A 20 -9.06 -3.36 -3.41
C LEU A 20 -9.14 -3.90 -4.84
N ALA A 21 -9.69 -3.11 -5.77
CA ALA A 21 -9.76 -3.51 -7.18
C ALA A 21 -8.36 -3.57 -7.79
N THR A 22 -7.52 -2.58 -7.48
CA THR A 22 -6.11 -2.54 -7.93
C THR A 22 -5.31 -3.72 -7.38
N ALA A 23 -5.47 -4.06 -6.10
CA ALA A 23 -4.78 -5.19 -5.48
C ALA A 23 -5.14 -6.53 -6.14
N LYS A 24 -6.44 -6.78 -6.34
CA LYS A 24 -6.93 -7.99 -7.03
C LYS A 24 -6.44 -8.07 -8.48
N ALA A 25 -6.46 -6.95 -9.21
CA ALA A 25 -5.99 -6.90 -10.58
C ALA A 25 -4.48 -7.14 -10.69
N ALA A 26 -3.69 -6.55 -9.78
CA ALA A 26 -2.24 -6.75 -9.71
C ALA A 26 -1.89 -8.21 -9.42
N ASP A 27 -2.58 -8.83 -8.46
CA ASP A 27 -2.41 -10.24 -8.12
C ASP A 27 -2.75 -11.16 -9.30
N GLY A 28 -3.85 -10.88 -10.01
CA GLY A 28 -4.29 -11.66 -11.17
C GLY A 28 -3.27 -11.71 -12.33
N VAL A 29 -2.32 -10.77 -12.38
CA VAL A 29 -1.22 -10.75 -13.36
C VAL A 29 0.16 -11.03 -12.74
N GLY A 30 0.21 -11.38 -11.46
CA GLY A 30 1.44 -11.64 -10.72
C GLY A 30 2.35 -10.41 -10.58
N ALA A 31 1.76 -9.21 -10.54
CA ALA A 31 2.44 -7.94 -10.32
C ALA A 31 2.32 -7.50 -8.85
N VAL A 32 3.43 -7.05 -8.27
CA VAL A 32 3.44 -6.54 -6.90
C VAL A 32 2.68 -5.22 -6.87
N MET A 33 1.73 -5.08 -5.94
CA MET A 33 1.14 -3.78 -5.61
C MET A 33 1.91 -3.13 -4.47
N VAL A 34 2.25 -1.85 -4.62
CA VAL A 34 2.74 -1.00 -3.54
C VAL A 34 1.59 -0.13 -3.04
N LEU A 35 1.11 -0.36 -1.81
CA LEU A 35 0.01 0.40 -1.22
C LEU A 35 0.50 1.73 -0.65
N SER A 36 -0.19 2.84 -0.94
CA SER A 36 0.12 4.17 -0.40
C SER A 36 -0.23 4.29 1.10
N THR A 37 0.55 5.08 1.85
CA THR A 37 0.16 5.52 3.21
C THR A 37 -1.17 6.29 3.20
N LEU A 38 -1.47 6.97 2.09
CA LEU A 38 -2.67 7.78 1.88
C LEU A 38 -3.75 7.05 1.06
N ALA A 39 -3.80 5.71 1.18
CA ALA A 39 -4.87 4.91 0.59
C ALA A 39 -6.23 5.24 1.21
N THR A 40 -7.31 5.10 0.43
CA THR A 40 -8.67 5.24 0.99
C THR A 40 -9.09 4.00 1.76
N LYS A 41 -8.67 2.81 1.31
CA LYS A 41 -8.90 1.54 2.01
C LYS A 41 -7.82 1.28 3.04
N SER A 42 -8.18 0.63 4.14
CA SER A 42 -7.19 0.27 5.16
C SER A 42 -6.17 -0.74 4.61
N LEU A 43 -4.96 -0.72 5.15
CA LEU A 43 -3.92 -1.67 4.73
C LEU A 43 -4.33 -3.12 5.03
N GLU A 44 -5.13 -3.36 6.07
CA GLU A 44 -5.65 -4.68 6.41
C GLU A 44 -6.67 -5.19 5.38
N GLU A 45 -7.61 -4.35 4.94
CA GLU A 45 -8.56 -4.72 3.88
C GLU A 45 -7.82 -5.03 2.56
N VAL A 46 -6.83 -4.20 2.21
CA VAL A 46 -6.01 -4.42 1.01
C VAL A 46 -5.17 -5.68 1.13
N ALA A 47 -4.60 -5.95 2.30
CA ALA A 47 -3.85 -7.16 2.60
C ALA A 47 -4.70 -8.43 2.50
N GLN A 48 -5.98 -8.36 2.86
CA GLN A 48 -6.91 -9.50 2.73
C GLN A 48 -7.37 -9.72 1.29
N SER A 49 -7.24 -8.71 0.42
CA SER A 49 -7.65 -8.80 -0.98
C SER A 49 -6.62 -9.46 -1.90
N ARG A 50 -5.39 -9.71 -1.43
CA ARG A 50 -4.33 -10.36 -2.22
C ARG A 50 -4.53 -11.89 -2.29
N GLY A 51 -4.08 -12.48 -3.38
CA GLY A 51 -3.81 -13.91 -3.48
C GLY A 51 -2.37 -14.22 -3.06
N ASP A 52 -1.61 -14.87 -3.93
CA ASP A 52 -0.25 -15.33 -3.64
C ASP A 52 0.81 -14.24 -3.88
N THR A 53 0.48 -13.19 -4.62
CA THR A 53 1.44 -12.15 -4.97
C THR A 53 1.77 -11.28 -3.76
N PRO A 54 3.05 -11.04 -3.45
CA PRO A 54 3.41 -10.19 -2.32
C PRO A 54 2.99 -8.74 -2.60
N GLN A 55 2.59 -8.05 -1.52
CA GLN A 55 2.33 -6.61 -1.53
C GLN A 55 3.39 -5.87 -0.74
N TRP A 56 3.68 -4.65 -1.14
CA TRP A 56 4.59 -3.73 -0.45
C TRP A 56 3.80 -2.54 0.10
N PHE A 57 4.32 -1.89 1.13
CA PHE A 57 3.68 -0.71 1.73
C PHE A 57 4.58 0.50 1.55
N GLN A 58 4.08 1.52 0.88
CA GLN A 58 4.73 2.81 0.79
C GLN A 58 4.48 3.60 2.08
N LEU A 59 5.55 4.09 2.69
CA LEU A 59 5.55 4.81 3.95
C LEU A 59 5.94 6.27 3.74
N TYR A 60 5.07 7.18 4.18
CA TYR A 60 5.46 8.55 4.53
C TYR A 60 5.81 8.64 6.01
N ILE A 61 6.92 9.33 6.31
CA ILE A 61 7.37 9.53 7.68
C ILE A 61 6.64 10.73 8.27
N HIS A 62 5.74 10.46 9.21
CA HIS A 62 5.00 11.51 9.91
C HIS A 62 5.87 12.16 11.00
N ARG A 63 5.63 13.45 11.28
CA ARG A 63 6.29 14.18 12.37
C ARG A 63 6.14 13.44 13.71
N ASP A 64 4.95 12.90 13.95
CA ASP A 64 4.73 11.93 15.02
C ASP A 64 5.32 10.56 14.65
N ARG A 65 6.39 10.20 15.36
CA ARG A 65 7.08 8.91 15.17
C ARG A 65 6.28 7.73 15.73
N ALA A 66 5.38 7.95 16.69
CA ALA A 66 4.50 6.90 17.17
C ALA A 66 3.53 6.47 16.07
N LEU A 67 2.95 7.41 15.32
CA LEU A 67 2.10 7.10 14.17
C LEU A 67 2.86 6.30 13.09
N THR A 68 4.08 6.74 12.77
CA THR A 68 4.94 6.03 11.81
C THR A 68 5.23 4.61 12.26
N ARG A 69 5.56 4.42 13.55
CA ARG A 69 5.81 3.10 14.14
C ARG A 69 4.57 2.21 14.05
N THR A 70 3.41 2.72 14.43
CA THR A 70 2.15 1.98 14.35
C THR A 70 1.82 1.55 12.92
N LEU A 71 2.08 2.40 11.91
CA LEU A 71 1.88 2.03 10.51
C LEU A 71 2.82 0.90 10.07
N VAL A 72 4.09 0.93 10.47
CA VAL A 72 5.06 -0.13 10.18
C VAL A 72 4.63 -1.45 10.82
N GLU A 73 4.28 -1.43 12.11
CA GLU A 73 3.83 -2.62 12.85
C GLU A 73 2.57 -3.23 12.22
N ARG A 74 1.62 -2.39 11.82
CA ARG A 74 0.41 -2.84 11.13
C ARG A 74 0.71 -3.44 9.76
N ALA A 75 1.58 -2.81 8.97
CA ALA A 75 1.99 -3.33 7.67
C ALA A 75 2.71 -4.69 7.80
N GLU A 76 3.61 -4.84 8.76
CA GLU A 76 4.28 -6.10 9.05
C GLU A 76 3.25 -7.18 9.47
N ALA A 77 2.37 -6.86 10.42
CA ALA A 77 1.33 -7.77 10.90
C ALA A 77 0.35 -8.21 9.80
N ALA A 78 0.02 -7.32 8.86
CA ALA A 78 -0.82 -7.61 7.70
C ALA A 78 -0.09 -8.42 6.61
N GLY A 79 1.22 -8.64 6.76
CA GLY A 79 2.03 -9.50 5.89
C GLY A 79 2.63 -8.81 4.67
N PHE A 80 2.68 -7.47 4.65
CA PHE A 80 3.43 -6.73 3.63
C PHE A 80 4.91 -7.12 3.68
N LYS A 81 5.52 -7.32 2.51
CA LYS A 81 6.86 -7.91 2.40
C LYS A 81 8.00 -6.91 2.26
N ALA A 82 7.69 -5.64 2.03
CA ALA A 82 8.67 -4.57 1.99
C ALA A 82 8.03 -3.22 2.33
N LEU A 83 8.88 -2.29 2.78
CA LEU A 83 8.55 -0.88 2.93
C LEU A 83 9.20 -0.07 1.81
N CYS A 84 8.41 0.76 1.15
CA CYS A 84 8.88 1.76 0.18
C CYS A 84 8.86 3.14 0.84
N LEU A 85 10.01 3.63 1.30
CA LEU A 85 10.10 4.95 1.90
C LEU A 85 10.10 6.03 0.81
N THR A 86 9.10 6.89 0.79
CA THR A 86 9.03 8.04 -0.14
C THR A 86 9.60 9.29 0.52
N VAL A 87 10.62 9.88 -0.09
CA VAL A 87 11.38 11.02 0.47
C VAL A 87 11.39 12.27 -0.41
N ASP A 88 10.83 12.19 -1.61
CA ASP A 88 10.80 13.27 -2.60
C ASP A 88 9.65 14.27 -2.38
N ALA A 89 8.68 13.93 -1.52
CA ALA A 89 7.60 14.80 -1.07
C ALA A 89 7.72 15.13 0.44
N PRO A 90 8.71 15.94 0.87
CA PRO A 90 8.91 16.27 2.28
C PRO A 90 7.90 17.31 2.83
N VAL A 91 7.12 17.93 1.95
CA VAL A 91 6.13 18.97 2.27
C VAL A 91 4.80 18.56 1.65
N PHE A 92 3.75 18.55 2.47
CA PHE A 92 2.35 18.35 2.08
C PHE A 92 1.54 19.58 2.45
#